data_AF-A0A947T071-F1
#
_entry.id   AF-A0A947T071-F1
#
_cell.length_a   1.000
_cell.length_b   1.000
_cell.length_c   1.000
_cell.angle_alpha   90.00
_cell.angle_beta   90.00
_cell.angle_gamma   90.00
#
_symmetry.space_group_name_H-M   'P 1'
#
loop_
_entity.id
_entity.type
_entity.pdbx_description
1 polymer ?
#
loop_
_entity_poly.entity_id
_entity_poly.type
_entity_poly.pdbx_seq_one_letter_code
_entity_poly.pdbx_strand_id
1 'polypeptide(L)'
;MSEYFSSTKSMYWPTEFIDIAHMLKGADPNGNPSHAAMYKFNTGVVVLAAIIGLIHDRKREVGSQKQEISTETFESHKFGNCSLAAYIYLVPLLALQDIELLRSENEEEVIRIFEKYVAGGFEYLRGALSQSSDITGQTVLNQEVKNVFAAIDGDEGMIDIMSIKA
;
A
#
# COMPACT_ATOMS: atom_id res chain seq x y z
N MET A 1 -17.96 -17.15 -3.97
CA MET A 1 -17.90 -16.21 -5.10
C MET A 1 -17.13 -15.02 -4.58
N SER A 2 -16.10 -14.55 -5.29
CA SER A 2 -15.30 -13.40 -4.86
C SER A 2 -16.21 -12.17 -4.76
N GLU A 3 -15.99 -11.35 -3.74
CA GLU A 3 -16.79 -10.13 -3.52
C GLU A 3 -16.29 -8.96 -4.36
N TYR A 4 -15.02 -9.00 -4.80
CA TYR A 4 -14.33 -7.88 -5.44
C TYR A 4 -13.87 -8.15 -6.88
N PHE A 5 -13.70 -9.40 -7.28
CA PHE A 5 -13.14 -9.78 -8.56
C PHE A 5 -14.02 -10.81 -9.26
N SER A 6 -14.07 -10.73 -10.59
CA SER A 6 -14.78 -11.69 -11.45
C SER A 6 -14.23 -13.12 -11.31
N SER A 7 -12.96 -13.25 -10.94
CA SER A 7 -12.22 -14.50 -10.76
C SER A 7 -11.00 -14.29 -9.86
N THR A 8 -10.45 -15.37 -9.28
CA THR A 8 -9.19 -15.29 -8.54
C THR A 8 -8.06 -14.88 -9.48
N LYS A 9 -7.35 -13.81 -9.10
CA LYS A 9 -6.19 -13.26 -9.82
C LYS A 9 -4.98 -13.25 -8.89
N SER A 10 -3.81 -12.98 -9.46
CA SER A 10 -2.54 -12.90 -8.72
C SER A 10 -2.06 -11.45 -8.69
N MET A 11 -1.59 -11.03 -7.53
CA MET A 11 -0.88 -9.77 -7.35
C MET A 11 0.57 -10.06 -6.99
N TYR A 12 1.48 -9.31 -7.60
CA TYR A 12 2.91 -9.48 -7.48
C TYR A 12 3.62 -8.28 -6.83
N TRP A 13 4.65 -8.56 -6.03
CA TRP A 13 5.49 -7.50 -5.45
C TRP A 13 6.97 -7.93 -5.40
N PRO A 14 7.92 -6.98 -5.36
CA PRO A 14 9.34 -7.31 -5.60
C PRO A 14 9.95 -8.11 -4.43
N THR A 15 10.57 -9.24 -4.74
CA THR A 15 11.23 -10.11 -3.74
C THR A 15 12.35 -9.39 -3.00
N GLU A 16 12.99 -8.42 -3.64
CA GLU A 16 14.09 -7.65 -3.04
C GLU A 16 13.68 -6.90 -1.78
N PHE A 17 12.39 -6.71 -1.48
CA PHE A 17 11.88 -6.03 -0.27
C PHE A 17 11.35 -7.00 0.81
N ILE A 18 11.66 -8.29 0.71
CA ILE A 18 11.21 -9.31 1.66
C ILE A 18 11.70 -9.05 3.10
N ASP A 19 12.86 -8.43 3.25
CA ASP A 19 13.45 -7.97 4.51
C ASP A 19 12.54 -6.97 5.24
N ILE A 20 11.98 -5.99 4.51
CA ILE A 20 11.03 -5.02 5.07
C ILE A 20 9.74 -5.73 5.50
N ALA A 21 9.26 -6.69 4.69
CA ALA A 21 8.09 -7.47 5.04
C ALA A 21 8.31 -8.33 6.29
N HIS A 22 9.49 -8.96 6.44
CA HIS A 22 9.87 -9.67 7.66
C HIS A 22 9.90 -8.74 8.86
N MET A 23 10.57 -7.59 8.74
CA MET A 23 10.65 -6.58 9.79
C MET A 23 9.25 -6.18 10.28
N LEU A 24 8.34 -5.79 9.39
CA LEU A 24 6.99 -5.36 9.75
C LEU A 24 6.10 -6.49 10.31
N LYS A 25 6.49 -7.74 10.07
CA LYS A 25 5.88 -8.94 10.66
C LYS A 25 6.58 -9.40 11.94
N GLY A 26 7.44 -8.57 12.53
CA GLY A 26 8.11 -8.85 13.78
C GLY A 26 9.26 -9.84 13.66
N ALA A 27 9.83 -10.00 12.47
CA ALA A 27 10.91 -10.95 12.20
C ALA A 27 12.23 -10.25 11.79
N ASP A 28 13.36 -10.93 12.02
CA ASP A 28 14.67 -10.53 11.51
C ASP A 28 14.76 -10.75 9.98
N PRO A 29 15.84 -10.33 9.30
CA PRO A 29 16.00 -10.55 7.86
C PRO A 29 15.94 -12.03 7.43
N ASN A 30 16.24 -12.97 8.34
CA ASN A 30 16.18 -14.41 8.09
C ASN A 30 14.79 -15.01 8.34
N GLY A 31 13.82 -14.21 8.81
CA GLY A 31 12.47 -14.65 9.11
C GLY A 31 12.26 -15.19 10.53
N ASN A 32 13.24 -15.05 11.43
CA ASN A 32 13.10 -15.47 12.83
C ASN A 32 12.34 -14.40 13.64
N PRO A 33 11.44 -14.78 14.56
CA PRO A 33 10.79 -13.82 15.45
C PRO A 33 11.81 -12.95 16.21
N SER A 34 11.60 -11.64 16.19
CA SER A 34 12.52 -10.64 16.72
C SER A 34 11.83 -9.61 17.61
N HIS A 35 10.60 -9.20 17.27
CA HIS A 35 9.83 -8.21 18.03
C HIS A 35 8.32 -8.36 17.76
N ALA A 36 7.49 -7.54 18.40
CA ALA A 36 6.05 -7.58 18.20
C ALA A 36 5.68 -7.20 16.75
N ALA A 37 4.93 -8.07 16.08
CA ALA A 37 4.51 -7.87 14.69
C ALA A 37 3.47 -6.75 14.57
N MET A 38 3.64 -5.84 13.60
CA MET A 38 2.57 -4.90 13.21
C MET A 38 1.54 -5.58 12.32
N TYR A 39 2.02 -6.46 11.43
CA TYR A 39 1.17 -7.21 10.52
C TYR A 39 1.32 -8.71 10.75
N LYS A 40 0.20 -9.42 10.73
CA LYS A 40 0.20 -10.89 10.75
C LYS A 40 0.57 -11.48 9.38
N PHE A 41 0.16 -10.81 8.30
CA PHE A 41 0.23 -11.32 6.93
C PHE A 41 0.87 -10.31 5.98
N ASN A 42 1.46 -10.81 4.89
CA ASN A 42 2.08 -9.97 3.85
C ASN A 42 1.05 -9.06 3.17
N THR A 43 -0.23 -9.43 3.12
CA THR A 43 -1.30 -8.58 2.54
C THR A 43 -1.35 -7.20 3.19
N GLY A 44 -1.24 -7.13 4.52
CA GLY A 44 -1.24 -5.86 5.26
C GLY A 44 0.00 -5.02 4.97
N VAL A 45 1.17 -5.67 4.91
CA VAL A 45 2.44 -5.01 4.53
C VAL A 45 2.36 -4.44 3.11
N VAL A 46 1.84 -5.22 2.17
CA VAL A 46 1.68 -4.82 0.77
C VAL A 46 0.71 -3.66 0.62
N VAL A 47 -0.44 -3.69 1.32
CA VAL A 47 -1.39 -2.56 1.32
C VAL A 47 -0.76 -1.31 1.90
N LEU A 48 0.00 -1.43 3.00
CA LEU A 48 0.75 -0.30 3.54
C LEU A 48 1.74 0.27 2.52
N ALA A 49 2.53 -0.58 1.86
CA ALA A 49 3.46 -0.15 0.83
C ALA A 49 2.73 0.56 -0.31
N ALA A 50 1.59 0.04 -0.79
CA ALA A 50 0.78 0.70 -1.82
C ALA A 50 0.31 2.10 -1.39
N ILE A 51 -0.14 2.25 -0.14
CA ILE A 51 -0.57 3.53 0.43
C ILE A 51 0.60 4.51 0.50
N ILE A 52 1.76 4.08 0.97
CA ILE A 52 2.99 4.91 1.01
C ILE A 52 3.40 5.31 -0.41
N GLY A 53 3.34 4.38 -1.37
CA GLY A 53 3.58 4.66 -2.77
C GLY A 53 2.63 5.72 -3.31
N LEU A 54 1.34 5.65 -2.98
CA LEU A 54 0.34 6.64 -3.39
C LEU A 54 0.63 8.02 -2.78
N ILE A 55 0.86 8.09 -1.48
CA ILE A 55 1.13 9.35 -0.75
C ILE A 55 2.32 10.10 -1.34
N HIS A 56 3.37 9.36 -1.71
CA HIS A 56 4.61 9.94 -2.23
C HIS A 56 4.68 9.96 -3.77
N ASP A 57 3.58 9.64 -4.46
CA ASP A 57 3.51 9.42 -5.92
C ASP A 57 4.68 8.60 -6.48
N ARG A 58 5.04 7.51 -5.78
CA ARG A 58 6.10 6.59 -6.15
C ARG A 58 5.53 5.36 -6.83
N LYS A 59 5.91 5.18 -8.10
CA LYS A 59 5.58 4.04 -8.94
C LYS A 59 6.84 3.44 -9.54
N ARG A 60 6.93 2.12 -9.58
CA ARG A 60 7.92 1.41 -10.41
C ARG A 60 7.41 0.02 -10.78
N GLU A 61 7.99 -0.57 -11.82
CA GLU A 61 7.66 -1.95 -12.19
C GLU A 61 8.15 -2.94 -11.11
N VAL A 62 7.43 -4.05 -10.96
CA VAL A 62 7.75 -5.10 -9.96
C VAL A 62 9.07 -5.82 -10.26
N GLY A 63 9.42 -5.95 -11.55
CA GLY A 63 10.59 -6.69 -11.99
C GLY A 63 10.34 -8.20 -12.13
N SER A 64 11.40 -8.95 -12.43
CA SER A 64 11.33 -10.39 -12.71
C SER A 64 11.31 -11.27 -11.46
N GLN A 65 11.94 -10.82 -10.37
CA GLN A 65 11.96 -11.53 -9.09
C GLN A 65 10.82 -11.02 -8.21
N LYS A 66 9.75 -11.80 -8.15
CA LYS A 66 8.50 -11.38 -7.53
C LYS A 66 7.92 -12.43 -6.60
N GLN A 67 7.28 -11.95 -5.54
CA GLN A 67 6.43 -12.70 -4.64
C GLN A 67 4.98 -12.61 -5.11
N GLU A 68 4.19 -13.65 -4.88
CA GLU A 68 2.81 -13.74 -5.33
C GLU A 68 1.85 -13.85 -4.15
N ILE A 69 0.72 -13.15 -4.23
CA ILE A 69 -0.42 -13.29 -3.32
C ILE A 69 -1.71 -13.28 -4.15
N SER A 70 -2.59 -14.25 -3.95
CA SER A 70 -3.89 -14.30 -4.66
C SER A 70 -4.85 -13.23 -4.15
N THR A 71 -5.73 -12.72 -5.02
CA THR A 71 -6.79 -11.76 -4.64
C THR A 71 -7.75 -12.35 -3.60
N GLU A 72 -8.01 -13.65 -3.66
CA GLU A 72 -8.77 -14.38 -2.61
C GLU A 72 -8.10 -14.28 -1.23
N THR A 73 -6.76 -14.29 -1.17
CA THR A 73 -6.02 -14.08 0.08
C THR A 73 -6.21 -12.66 0.60
N PHE A 74 -6.32 -11.65 -0.27
CA PHE A 74 -6.68 -10.29 0.15
C PHE A 74 -8.12 -10.19 0.64
N GLU A 75 -9.05 -10.91 0.02
CA GLU A 75 -10.46 -10.93 0.44
C GLU A 75 -10.68 -11.57 1.81
N SER A 76 -9.92 -12.63 2.11
CA SER A 76 -9.99 -13.32 3.40
C SER A 76 -9.35 -12.53 4.55
N HIS A 77 -8.45 -11.59 4.25
CA HIS A 77 -7.79 -10.74 5.25
C HIS A 77 -8.51 -9.41 5.41
N LYS A 78 -8.74 -8.99 6.65
CA LYS A 78 -9.52 -7.78 6.97
C LYS A 78 -8.73 -6.79 7.83
N PHE A 79 -9.02 -5.50 7.64
CA PHE A 79 -8.71 -4.44 8.57
C PHE A 79 -10.01 -3.86 9.12
N GLY A 80 -10.30 -4.14 10.39
CA GLY A 80 -11.64 -3.93 10.94
C GLY A 80 -12.69 -4.75 10.18
N ASN A 81 -13.72 -4.09 9.68
CA ASN A 81 -14.79 -4.72 8.89
C ASN A 81 -14.51 -4.72 7.37
N CYS A 82 -13.41 -4.10 6.92
CA CYS A 82 -13.09 -3.95 5.51
C CYS A 82 -12.13 -5.03 5.02
N SER A 83 -12.47 -5.66 3.89
CA SER A 83 -11.56 -6.54 3.16
C SER A 83 -10.33 -5.77 2.69
N LEU A 84 -9.14 -6.38 2.78
CA LEU A 84 -7.93 -5.78 2.24
C LEU A 84 -7.94 -5.72 0.70
N ALA A 85 -8.79 -6.53 0.05
CA ALA A 85 -8.98 -6.47 -1.41
C ALA A 85 -9.55 -5.12 -1.88
N ALA A 86 -10.30 -4.40 -1.05
CA ALA A 86 -10.81 -3.07 -1.39
C ALA A 86 -9.69 -2.10 -1.74
N TYR A 87 -8.53 -2.21 -1.08
CA TYR A 87 -7.38 -1.32 -1.31
C TYR A 87 -6.71 -1.56 -2.66
N ILE A 88 -6.88 -2.75 -3.26
CA ILE A 88 -6.41 -3.03 -4.62
C ILE A 88 -7.12 -2.13 -5.63
N TYR A 89 -8.39 -1.77 -5.39
CA TYR A 89 -9.14 -0.82 -6.21
C TYR A 89 -8.96 0.63 -5.78
N LEU A 90 -9.00 0.90 -4.46
CA LEU A 90 -9.00 2.27 -3.96
C LEU A 90 -7.69 3.00 -4.30
N VAL A 91 -6.54 2.33 -4.25
CA VAL A 91 -5.25 2.98 -4.56
C VAL A 91 -5.18 3.43 -6.03
N PRO A 92 -5.40 2.57 -7.03
CA PRO A 92 -5.50 3.00 -8.44
C PRO A 92 -6.58 4.05 -8.70
N LEU A 93 -7.75 3.92 -8.07
CA LEU A 93 -8.85 4.87 -8.24
C LEU A 93 -8.47 6.26 -7.74
N LEU A 94 -7.86 6.36 -6.55
CA LEU A 94 -7.41 7.65 -6.00
C LEU A 94 -6.26 8.24 -6.82
N ALA A 95 -5.38 7.38 -7.35
CA ALA A 95 -4.25 7.76 -8.17
C ALA A 95 -4.64 8.37 -9.52
N LEU A 96 -5.59 7.75 -10.21
CA LEU A 96 -5.95 8.12 -11.59
C LEU A 96 -7.25 8.92 -11.66
N GLN A 97 -8.05 8.92 -10.60
CA GLN A 97 -9.36 9.57 -10.52
C GLN A 97 -10.31 9.13 -11.65
N ASP A 98 -10.16 7.88 -12.11
CA ASP A 98 -10.95 7.31 -13.20
C ASP A 98 -11.87 6.20 -12.67
N ILE A 99 -13.18 6.49 -12.66
CA ILE A 99 -14.21 5.56 -12.18
C ILE A 99 -14.38 4.34 -13.09
N GLU A 100 -13.97 4.44 -14.35
CA GLU A 100 -14.09 3.33 -15.31
C GLU A 100 -13.20 2.15 -14.90
N LEU A 101 -12.15 2.39 -14.09
CA LEU A 101 -11.32 1.34 -13.49
C LEU A 101 -12.11 0.35 -12.62
N LEU A 102 -13.30 0.71 -12.14
CA LEU A 102 -14.15 -0.19 -11.34
C LEU A 102 -14.87 -1.25 -12.18
N ARG A 103 -14.83 -1.17 -13.51
CA ARG A 103 -15.43 -2.20 -14.36
C ARG A 103 -14.60 -3.49 -14.36
N SER A 104 -15.28 -4.62 -14.44
CA SER A 104 -14.65 -5.95 -14.38
C SER A 104 -13.59 -6.19 -15.45
N GLU A 105 -13.73 -5.60 -16.63
CA GLU A 105 -12.76 -5.68 -17.73
C GLU A 105 -11.42 -5.01 -17.40
N ASN A 106 -11.37 -4.13 -16.41
CA ASN A 106 -10.18 -3.38 -16.01
C ASN A 106 -9.45 -3.98 -14.80
N GLU A 107 -9.91 -5.12 -14.27
CA GLU A 107 -9.33 -5.76 -13.08
C GLU A 107 -7.81 -6.00 -13.17
N GLU A 108 -7.30 -6.39 -14.34
CA GLU A 108 -5.86 -6.61 -14.54
C GLU A 108 -5.07 -5.31 -14.51
N GLU A 109 -5.62 -4.24 -15.10
CA GLU A 109 -4.98 -2.92 -15.08
C GLU A 109 -4.99 -2.32 -13.67
N VAL A 110 -6.10 -2.47 -12.93
CA VAL A 110 -6.19 -2.10 -11.52
C VAL A 110 -5.11 -2.78 -10.69
N ILE A 111 -4.99 -4.11 -10.81
CA ILE A 111 -3.95 -4.87 -10.11
C ILE A 111 -2.57 -4.34 -10.51
N ARG A 112 -2.32 -4.14 -11.80
CA ARG A 112 -1.01 -3.65 -12.28
C ARG A 112 -0.66 -2.26 -11.74
N ILE A 113 -1.60 -1.33 -11.68
CA ILE A 113 -1.38 0.00 -11.09
C ILE A 113 -1.10 -0.13 -9.60
N PHE A 114 -1.86 -0.97 -8.90
CA PHE A 114 -1.63 -1.25 -7.48
C PHE A 114 -0.23 -1.82 -7.24
N GLU A 115 0.20 -2.83 -8.01
CA GLU A 115 1.54 -3.42 -7.95
C GLU A 115 2.65 -2.38 -8.13
N LYS A 116 2.45 -1.40 -9.04
CA LYS A 116 3.43 -0.33 -9.25
C LYS A 116 3.61 0.56 -8.03
N TYR A 117 2.50 0.88 -7.36
CA TYR A 117 2.52 1.64 -6.12
C TYR A 117 3.10 0.84 -4.96
N VAL A 118 2.82 -0.46 -4.87
CA VAL A 118 3.46 -1.36 -3.89
C VAL A 118 4.97 -1.31 -4.05
N ALA A 119 5.46 -1.50 -5.27
CA ALA A 119 6.90 -1.51 -5.53
C ALA A 119 7.55 -0.14 -5.27
N GLY A 120 6.91 0.96 -5.64
CA GLY A 120 7.39 2.31 -5.35
C GLY A 120 7.36 2.67 -3.86
N GLY A 121 6.34 2.22 -3.14
CA GLY A 121 6.24 2.43 -1.69
C GLY A 121 7.26 1.63 -0.90
N PHE A 122 7.56 0.39 -1.31
CA PHE A 122 8.66 -0.36 -0.71
C PHE A 122 10.02 0.29 -0.96
N GLU A 123 10.26 0.81 -2.17
CA GLU A 123 11.48 1.56 -2.48
C GLU A 123 11.62 2.80 -1.60
N TYR A 124 10.54 3.54 -1.40
CA TYR A 124 10.51 4.66 -0.44
C TYR A 124 10.82 4.19 0.99
N LEU A 125 10.12 3.16 1.47
CA LEU A 125 10.30 2.63 2.83
C LEU A 125 11.74 2.17 3.06
N ARG A 126 12.37 1.52 2.08
CA ARG A 126 13.79 1.15 2.15
C ARG A 126 14.67 2.37 2.40
N GLY A 127 14.45 3.45 1.63
CA GLY A 127 15.17 4.70 1.81
C GLY A 127 14.98 5.29 3.20
N ALA A 128 13.74 5.39 3.67
CA ALA A 128 13.40 5.94 4.98
C ALA A 128 13.95 5.08 6.14
N LEU A 129 13.81 3.76 6.06
CA LEU A 129 14.29 2.82 7.08
C LEU A 129 15.83 2.78 7.14
N SER A 130 16.53 2.93 6.01
CA SER A 130 17.99 2.97 5.99
C SER A 130 18.60 4.14 6.78
N GLN A 131 17.81 5.18 7.05
CA GLN A 131 18.19 6.35 7.83
C GLN A 131 17.83 6.20 9.32
N SER A 132 17.17 5.11 9.70
CA SER A 132 16.70 4.85 11.06
C SER A 132 17.50 3.73 11.72
N SER A 133 17.77 3.87 13.02
CA SER A 133 18.28 2.79 13.87
C SER A 133 17.18 1.92 14.48
N ASP A 134 15.90 2.24 14.21
CA ASP A 134 14.75 1.51 14.73
C ASP A 134 14.55 0.20 13.97
N ILE A 135 14.93 -0.90 14.59
CA ILE A 135 14.81 -2.26 14.06
C ILE A 135 13.36 -2.74 13.85
N THR A 136 12.38 -2.00 14.37
CA THR A 136 10.96 -2.32 14.21
C THR A 136 10.30 -1.53 13.07
N GLY A 137 10.91 -0.43 12.65
CA GLY A 137 10.33 0.52 11.69
C GLY A 137 9.17 1.37 12.23
N GLN A 138 8.76 1.22 13.49
CA GLN A 138 7.62 1.95 14.08
C GLN A 138 7.83 3.46 14.05
N THR A 139 9.05 3.92 14.30
CA THR A 139 9.39 5.34 14.31
C THR A 139 9.17 5.96 12.92
N VAL A 140 9.63 5.26 11.87
CA VAL A 140 9.46 5.72 10.48
C VAL A 140 7.98 5.74 10.12
N LEU A 141 7.23 4.66 10.38
CA LEU A 141 5.81 4.60 10.06
C LEU A 141 4.97 5.62 10.83
N ASN A 142 5.25 5.83 12.12
CA ASN A 142 4.57 6.86 12.91
C ASN A 142 4.85 8.26 12.36
N GLN A 143 6.06 8.52 11.85
CA GLN A 143 6.38 9.80 11.23
C GLN A 143 5.61 9.98 9.90
N GLU A 144 5.52 8.94 9.08
CA GLU A 144 4.74 8.98 7.84
C GLU A 144 3.26 9.27 8.11
N VAL A 145 2.67 8.58 9.09
CA VAL A 145 1.27 8.84 9.50
C VAL A 145 1.10 10.29 9.95
N LYS A 146 2.01 10.83 10.78
CA LYS A 146 1.96 12.23 11.21
C LYS A 146 2.06 13.20 10.04
N ASN A 147 2.94 12.94 9.07
CA ASN A 147 3.10 13.79 7.89
C ASN A 147 1.81 13.83 7.06
N VAL A 148 1.15 12.69 6.89
CA VAL A 148 -0.14 12.61 6.17
C VAL A 148 -1.22 13.44 6.87
N PHE A 149 -1.39 13.29 8.18
CA PHE A 149 -2.38 14.06 8.93
C PHE A 149 -2.08 15.56 8.90
N ALA A 150 -0.81 15.96 9.03
CA ALA A 150 -0.41 17.36 8.92
C ALA A 150 -0.69 17.94 7.53
N ALA A 151 -0.54 17.15 6.47
CA ALA A 151 -0.87 17.57 5.11
C ALA A 151 -2.39 17.76 4.91
N ILE A 152 -3.21 16.89 5.50
CA ILE A 152 -4.68 17.00 5.47
C ILE A 152 -5.14 18.23 6.24
N ASP A 153 -4.62 18.44 7.45
CA ASP A 153 -5.01 19.58 8.31
C ASP A 153 -4.49 20.92 7.74
N GLY A 154 -3.38 20.90 7.00
CA GLY A 154 -2.81 22.07 6.34
C GLY A 154 -3.58 22.54 5.09
N ASP A 155 -4.46 21.71 4.53
CA ASP A 155 -5.22 21.98 3.30
C ASP A 155 -6.58 22.66 3.55
N GLU A 156 -6.98 22.88 4.82
CA GLU A 156 -8.18 23.69 5.17
C GLU A 156 -8.02 25.20 4.85
N GLY A 157 -6.92 25.62 4.22
CA GLY A 157 -6.58 27.03 3.97
C GLY A 157 -6.81 27.60 2.57
N MET A 158 -7.35 26.85 1.60
CA MET A 158 -7.51 27.32 0.21
C MET A 158 -8.84 26.90 -0.43
N ILE A 159 -9.95 27.36 0.14
CA ILE A 159 -11.16 27.66 -0.65
C ILE A 159 -11.37 29.16 -0.54
N ASP A 160 -10.89 29.90 -1.54
CA ASP A 160 -11.19 31.31 -1.69
C ASP A 160 -12.69 31.47 -2.03
N ILE A 161 -13.49 31.75 -0.99
CA ILE A 161 -14.93 32.02 -1.09
C ILE A 161 -15.20 33.41 -1.72
N MET A 162 -14.21 34.08 -2.32
CA MET A 162 -14.40 35.43 -2.90
C MET A 162 -14.74 35.50 -4.41
N SER A 163 -15.01 34.40 -5.12
CA SER A 163 -15.41 34.47 -6.55
C SER A 163 -16.86 34.09 -6.88
N ILE A 164 -17.79 34.15 -5.90
CA ILE A 164 -19.21 34.23 -6.23
C ILE A 164 -19.74 35.59 -5.76
N LYS A 165 -19.60 36.60 -6.62
CA LYS A 165 -20.47 37.77 -6.60
C LYS A 165 -21.57 37.58 -7.64
N ALA A 166 -22.79 37.75 -7.16
CA ALA A 166 -24.04 37.83 -7.93
C ALA A 166 -24.02 38.92 -9.00
#